data_AF-A0AAV2RUK3-F1
#
_entry.id   AF-A0AAV2RUK3-F1
#
_cell.length_a   1.000
_cell.length_b   1.000
_cell.length_c   1.000
_cell.angle_alpha   90.00
_cell.angle_beta   90.00
_cell.angle_gamma   90.00
#
_symmetry.space_group_name_H-M   'P 1'
#
loop_
_entity.id
_entity.type
_entity.pdbx_description
1 polymer ?
#
loop_
_entity_poly.entity_id
_entity_poly.type
_entity_poly.pdbx_seq_one_letter_code
_entity_poly.pdbx_strand_id
1 'polypeptide(L)'
;LNILSQNNLVKLMWVPGHSDIDGNEEADILAKTGAHSLCEIPEPAVPVSYRRCRLEVRYWIVKEHCKVWNQSDTCLHTKGILRNADKIPAKSLLKLNRNKLCQVLQVLTGHGNLAKHRNKMGKAQSPLCPKCQEAEETPQHYVGDCPAYLNTRISQFGYHTIELSDLVKNDRIFKLASFVHKTKRLDEY
;
A
#
# COMPACT_ATOMS: atom_id res chain seq x y z
N LEU A 1 -8.87 -5.89 27.44
CA LEU A 1 -9.59 -4.61 27.61
C LEU A 1 -11.06 -4.70 27.21
N ASN A 2 -11.40 -5.03 25.96
CA ASN A 2 -12.81 -5.12 25.52
C ASN A 2 -13.68 -6.08 26.36
N ILE A 3 -13.13 -7.19 26.83
CA ILE A 3 -13.83 -8.13 27.74
C ILE A 3 -13.92 -7.58 29.16
N LEU A 4 -12.86 -6.93 29.65
CA LEU A 4 -12.80 -6.31 30.98
C LEU A 4 -13.81 -5.16 31.13
N SER A 5 -14.05 -4.43 30.04
CA SER A 5 -15.02 -3.32 29.98
C SER A 5 -16.47 -3.77 29.76
N GLN A 6 -16.75 -5.06 29.56
CA GLN A 6 -18.14 -5.54 29.41
C GLN A 6 -18.93 -5.39 30.71
N ASN A 7 -18.26 -5.56 31.86
CA ASN A 7 -18.90 -5.56 33.18
C ASN A 7 -18.33 -4.51 34.15
N ASN A 8 -17.33 -3.73 33.73
CA ASN A 8 -16.66 -2.76 34.59
C ASN A 8 -16.56 -1.39 33.92
N LEU A 9 -16.69 -0.32 34.71
CA LEU A 9 -16.30 1.02 34.29
C LEU A 9 -14.78 1.12 34.30
N VAL A 10 -14.16 1.15 33.11
CA VAL A 10 -12.71 1.17 32.96
C VAL A 10 -12.26 2.57 32.54
N LYS A 11 -11.30 3.15 33.27
CA LYS A 11 -10.60 4.38 32.89
C LYS A 11 -9.14 4.06 32.55
N LEU A 12 -8.72 4.42 31.34
CA LEU A 12 -7.33 4.31 30.91
C LEU A 12 -6.63 5.65 31.15
N MET A 13 -5.49 5.61 31.84
CA MET A 13 -4.66 6.78 32.09
C MET A 13 -3.20 6.41 31.81
N TRP A 14 -2.49 7.31 31.15
CA TRP A 14 -1.04 7.19 30.99
C TRP A 14 -0.35 7.84 32.19
N VAL A 15 0.72 7.20 32.66
CA VAL A 15 1.63 7.74 33.67
C VAL A 15 3.08 7.55 33.19
N PRO A 16 4.01 8.47 33.54
CA PRO A 16 5.42 8.31 33.22
C PRO A 16 6.02 7.16 34.03
N GLY A 17 6.95 6.42 33.42
CA GLY A 17 7.70 5.37 34.10
C GLY A 17 8.88 5.93 34.90
N HIS A 18 9.33 5.20 35.93
CA HIS A 18 10.47 5.56 36.78
C HIS A 18 10.35 6.96 37.35
N SER A 19 9.14 7.30 37.79
CA SER A 19 8.77 8.64 38.26
C SER A 19 8.18 8.60 39.67
N ASP A 20 8.55 7.58 40.45
CA ASP A 20 8.14 7.38 41.85
C ASP A 20 6.62 7.35 42.05
N ILE A 21 5.90 6.78 41.07
CA ILE A 21 4.45 6.55 41.18
C ILE A 21 4.26 5.14 41.73
N ASP A 22 3.97 5.02 43.03
CA ASP A 22 3.93 3.75 43.78
C ASP A 22 3.27 2.59 43.01
N GLY A 23 2.06 2.78 42.49
CA GLY A 23 1.34 1.72 41.77
C GLY A 23 1.96 1.32 40.43
N ASN A 24 2.65 2.24 39.75
CA ASN A 24 3.38 1.96 38.52
C ASN A 24 4.71 1.26 38.81
N GLU A 25 5.43 1.70 39.84
CA GLU A 25 6.69 1.08 40.24
C GLU A 25 6.47 -0.34 40.79
N GLU A 26 5.44 -0.56 41.60
CA GLU A 26 5.05 -1.90 42.07
C GLU A 26 4.68 -2.82 40.89
N ALA A 27 3.91 -2.32 39.93
CA ALA A 27 3.57 -3.08 38.72
C ALA A 27 4.83 -3.44 37.89
N ASP A 28 5.80 -2.53 37.77
CA ASP A 28 7.07 -2.76 37.07
C ASP A 28 7.95 -3.79 37.82
N ILE A 29 8.02 -3.71 39.15
CA ILE A 29 8.72 -4.69 40.00
C ILE A 29 8.10 -6.08 39.81
N LEU A 30 6.78 -6.20 39.95
CA LEU A 30 6.08 -7.48 39.80
C LEU A 30 6.26 -8.06 38.39
N ALA A 31 6.21 -7.22 37.35
CA ALA A 31 6.45 -7.64 35.98
C ALA A 31 7.89 -8.15 35.78
N LYS A 32 8.90 -7.47 36.34
CA LYS A 32 10.30 -7.92 36.31
C LYS A 32 10.50 -9.21 37.08
N THR A 33 9.93 -9.34 38.27
CA THR A 33 9.98 -10.57 39.07
C THR A 33 9.38 -11.74 38.29
N GLY A 34 8.23 -11.54 37.65
CA GLY A 34 7.63 -12.56 36.77
C GLY A 34 8.52 -12.90 35.57
N ALA A 35 9.16 -11.92 34.93
CA ALA A 35 10.07 -12.17 33.81
C ALA A 35 11.34 -12.95 34.22
N HIS A 36 11.81 -12.78 35.45
CA HIS A 36 12.95 -13.50 36.01
C HIS A 36 12.57 -14.83 36.67
N SER A 37 11.28 -15.07 36.91
CA SER A 37 10.82 -16.35 37.44
C SER A 37 11.11 -17.47 36.44
N LEU A 38 11.58 -18.61 36.95
CA LEU A 38 11.78 -19.79 36.13
C LEU A 38 10.41 -20.25 35.64
N CYS A 39 10.24 -20.27 34.31
CA CYS A 39 9.06 -20.86 33.72
C CYS A 39 9.09 -22.37 34.00
N GLU A 40 8.18 -22.86 34.83
CA GLU A 40 7.99 -24.30 35.07
C GLU A 40 7.38 -24.93 33.81
N ILE A 41 8.23 -25.21 32.81
CA ILE A 41 7.83 -25.92 31.60
C ILE A 41 8.14 -27.41 31.81
N PRO A 42 7.18 -28.33 31.60
CA PRO A 42 7.44 -29.76 31.65
C PRO A 42 8.57 -30.16 30.69
N GLU A 43 9.55 -30.93 31.18
CA GLU A 43 10.66 -31.39 30.34
C GLU A 43 10.31 -32.62 29.48
N PRO A 44 10.83 -32.71 28.24
CA PRO A 44 11.70 -31.73 27.58
C PRO A 44 10.88 -30.55 27.02
N ALA A 45 11.23 -29.34 27.45
CA ALA A 45 10.71 -28.12 26.84
C ALA A 45 11.25 -28.02 25.41
N VAL A 46 10.41 -28.26 24.40
CA VAL A 46 10.79 -28.05 23.00
C VAL A 46 10.45 -26.60 22.63
N PRO A 47 11.45 -25.72 22.49
CA PRO A 47 11.19 -24.32 22.17
C PRO A 47 10.57 -24.21 20.78
N VAL A 48 9.60 -23.31 20.63
CA VAL A 48 9.09 -22.96 19.30
C VAL A 48 10.21 -22.25 18.54
N SER A 49 10.56 -22.77 17.36
CA SER A 49 11.55 -22.14 16.50
C SER A 49 11.20 -20.66 16.24
N TYR A 50 12.17 -19.76 16.44
CA TYR A 50 12.02 -18.35 16.08
C TYR A 50 11.54 -18.15 14.63
N ARG A 51 11.99 -19.03 13.71
CA ARG A 51 11.54 -19.02 12.31
C ARG A 51 10.04 -19.30 12.20
N ARG A 52 9.50 -20.24 13.00
CA ARG A 52 8.08 -20.54 13.05
C ARG A 52 7.28 -19.34 13.53
N CYS A 53 7.69 -18.70 14.64
CA CYS A 53 7.04 -17.49 15.14
C CYS A 53 7.01 -16.38 14.08
N ARG A 54 8.14 -16.14 13.40
CA ARG A 54 8.19 -15.14 12.32
C ARG A 54 7.30 -15.47 11.13
N LEU A 55 7.15 -16.74 10.79
CA LEU A 55 6.27 -17.18 9.70
C LEU A 55 4.81 -16.98 10.07
N GLU A 56 4.42 -17.31 11.30
CA GLU A 56 3.06 -17.08 11.81
C GLU A 56 2.70 -15.59 11.80
N VAL A 57 3.60 -14.73 12.29
CA VAL A 57 3.39 -13.27 12.25
C VAL A 57 3.23 -12.78 10.81
N ARG A 58 4.06 -13.25 9.87
CA ARG A 58 3.94 -12.88 8.46
C ARG A 58 2.62 -13.34 7.85
N TYR A 59 2.23 -14.59 8.10
CA TYR A 59 0.97 -15.14 7.63
C TYR A 59 -0.22 -14.32 8.14
N TRP A 60 -0.20 -13.99 9.43
CA TRP A 60 -1.23 -13.16 10.04
C TRP A 60 -1.29 -11.76 9.41
N ILE A 61 -0.15 -11.08 9.22
CA ILE A 61 -0.09 -9.75 8.58
C ILE A 61 -0.70 -9.78 7.17
N VAL A 62 -0.30 -10.76 6.35
CA VAL A 62 -0.82 -10.89 4.97
C VAL A 62 -2.33 -11.16 4.98
N LYS A 63 -2.78 -12.07 5.85
CA LYS A 63 -4.20 -12.41 5.99
C LYS A 63 -5.04 -11.20 6.41
N GLU A 64 -4.62 -10.48 7.44
CA GLU A 64 -5.36 -9.31 7.93
C GLU A 64 -5.32 -8.16 6.91
N HIS A 65 -4.19 -7.93 6.25
CA HIS A 65 -4.09 -6.95 5.18
C HIS A 65 -5.04 -7.27 4.02
N CYS A 66 -5.08 -8.52 3.53
CA CYS A 66 -6.00 -8.94 2.48
C CYS A 66 -7.46 -8.80 2.89
N LYS A 67 -7.79 -9.11 4.15
CA LYS A 67 -9.13 -8.91 4.70
C LYS A 67 -9.53 -7.43 4.67
N VAL A 68 -8.70 -6.55 5.24
CA VAL A 68 -8.94 -5.09 5.25
C VAL A 68 -9.03 -4.54 3.82
N TRP A 69 -8.12 -4.96 2.93
CA TRP A 69 -8.11 -4.55 1.53
C TRP A 69 -9.41 -4.90 0.81
N ASN A 70 -9.88 -6.15 0.96
CA ASN A 70 -11.09 -6.61 0.29
C ASN A 70 -12.38 -6.04 0.89
N GLN A 71 -12.39 -5.76 2.21
CA GLN A 71 -13.56 -5.21 2.90
C GLN A 71 -13.71 -3.70 2.74
N SER A 72 -12.62 -2.98 2.45
CA SER A 72 -12.67 -1.55 2.19
C SER A 72 -13.48 -1.23 0.92
N ASP A 73 -14.28 -0.18 0.96
CA ASP A 73 -15.01 0.42 -0.18
C ASP A 73 -14.20 1.50 -0.90
N THR A 74 -13.04 1.87 -0.35
CA THR A 74 -12.13 2.88 -0.89
C THR A 74 -11.08 2.29 -1.85
N CYS A 75 -10.30 3.17 -2.50
CA CYS A 75 -9.19 2.79 -3.38
C CYS A 75 -9.60 1.97 -4.61
N LEU A 76 -10.82 2.15 -5.13
CA LEU A 76 -11.39 1.39 -6.25
C LEU A 76 -10.48 1.34 -7.49
N HIS A 77 -9.87 2.47 -7.86
CA HIS A 77 -8.92 2.54 -8.99
C HIS A 77 -7.73 1.60 -8.77
N THR A 78 -7.06 1.76 -7.63
CA THR A 78 -5.90 0.93 -7.25
C THR A 78 -6.28 -0.54 -7.18
N LYS A 79 -7.47 -0.89 -6.68
CA LYS A 79 -7.99 -2.26 -6.62
C LYS A 79 -8.26 -2.87 -7.99
N GLY A 80 -8.75 -2.08 -8.95
CA GLY A 80 -8.93 -2.53 -10.34
C GLY A 80 -7.60 -2.94 -10.98
N ILE A 81 -6.52 -2.23 -10.66
CA ILE A 81 -5.17 -2.52 -11.16
C ILE A 81 -4.53 -3.68 -10.36
N LEU A 82 -4.54 -3.56 -9.04
CA LEU A 82 -3.98 -4.52 -8.08
C LEU A 82 -5.07 -5.50 -7.63
N ARG A 83 -5.51 -6.36 -8.54
CA ARG A 83 -6.63 -7.30 -8.29
C ARG A 83 -6.48 -8.10 -6.99
N ASN A 84 -5.24 -8.42 -6.60
CA ASN A 84 -4.91 -8.95 -5.27
C ASN A 84 -3.80 -8.11 -4.63
N ALA A 85 -3.94 -7.79 -3.35
CA ALA A 85 -2.94 -7.06 -2.56
C ALA A 85 -1.53 -7.68 -2.63
N ASP A 86 -1.44 -9.01 -2.74
CA ASP A 86 -0.18 -9.76 -2.76
C ASP A 86 0.64 -9.58 -4.05
N LYS A 87 0.11 -8.86 -5.04
CA LYS A 87 0.72 -8.72 -6.37
C LYS A 87 1.32 -7.35 -6.63
N ILE A 88 1.53 -6.54 -5.59
CA ILE A 88 2.29 -5.30 -5.74
C ILE A 88 3.72 -5.66 -6.15
N PRO A 89 4.23 -5.14 -7.28
CA PRO A 89 5.59 -5.38 -7.74
C PRO A 89 6.60 -4.54 -6.94
N ALA A 90 6.60 -4.72 -5.60
CA ALA A 90 7.33 -3.89 -4.66
C ALA A 90 8.84 -3.88 -4.93
N LYS A 91 9.41 -5.04 -5.28
CA LYS A 91 10.84 -5.14 -5.63
C LYS A 91 11.20 -4.28 -6.84
N SER A 92 10.32 -4.20 -7.84
CA SER A 92 10.55 -3.42 -9.05
C SER A 92 10.30 -1.93 -8.81
N LEU A 93 9.28 -1.59 -8.03
CA LEU A 93 9.01 -0.21 -7.59
C LEU A 93 10.18 0.37 -6.78
N LEU A 94 10.72 -0.40 -5.82
CA LEU A 94 11.84 0.02 -4.97
C LEU A 94 13.17 0.21 -5.73
N LYS A 95 13.29 -0.33 -6.96
CA LYS A 95 14.45 -0.12 -7.83
C LYS A 95 14.36 1.16 -8.67
N LEU A 96 13.20 1.82 -8.71
CA LEU A 96 13.05 3.09 -9.41
C LEU A 96 13.67 4.22 -8.57
N ASN A 97 14.24 5.22 -9.25
CA ASN A 97 14.61 6.47 -8.59
C ASN A 97 13.33 7.23 -8.16
N ARG A 98 13.51 8.21 -7.26
CA ARG A 98 12.39 8.98 -6.67
C ARG A 98 11.42 9.53 -7.72
N ASN A 99 11.93 10.17 -8.78
CA ASN A 99 11.08 10.82 -9.79
C ASN A 99 10.25 9.79 -10.56
N LYS A 100 10.87 8.71 -11.03
CA LYS A 100 10.18 7.62 -11.74
C LYS A 100 9.17 6.91 -10.84
N LEU A 101 9.52 6.70 -9.57
CA LEU A 101 8.63 6.10 -8.60
C LEU A 101 7.38 6.97 -8.38
N CYS A 102 7.55 8.28 -8.15
CA CYS A 102 6.42 9.20 -8.01
C CYS A 102 5.50 9.17 -9.23
N GLN A 103 6.05 9.24 -10.44
CA GLN A 103 5.29 9.17 -11.69
C GLN A 103 4.51 7.86 -11.84
N VAL A 104 5.14 6.72 -11.55
CA VAL A 104 4.45 5.41 -11.60
C VAL A 104 3.35 5.32 -10.55
N LEU A 105 3.59 5.81 -9.33
CA LEU A 105 2.59 5.79 -8.26
C LEU A 105 1.35 6.63 -8.61
N GLN A 106 1.52 7.76 -9.31
CA GLN A 106 0.39 8.55 -9.80
C GLN A 106 -0.53 7.74 -10.72
N VAL A 107 0.04 6.92 -11.61
CA VAL A 107 -0.72 6.02 -12.50
C VAL A 107 -1.40 4.91 -11.71
N LEU A 108 -0.64 4.22 -10.84
CA LEU A 108 -1.13 3.05 -10.10
C LEU A 108 -2.21 3.40 -9.07
N THR A 109 -2.12 4.57 -8.44
CA THR A 109 -3.09 5.03 -7.44
C THR A 109 -4.22 5.85 -8.05
N GLY A 110 -4.04 6.38 -9.26
CA GLY A 110 -4.96 7.30 -9.91
C GLY A 110 -4.98 8.69 -9.30
N HIS A 111 -4.06 8.97 -8.36
CA HIS A 111 -3.88 10.28 -7.74
C HIS A 111 -2.65 10.94 -8.35
N GLY A 112 -2.87 11.84 -9.31
CA GLY A 112 -1.78 12.53 -10.00
C GLY A 112 -2.21 13.60 -10.98
N ASN A 113 -1.29 14.03 -11.83
CA ASN A 113 -1.43 15.19 -12.70
C ASN A 113 -2.25 14.97 -13.99
N LEU A 114 -3.04 13.89 -14.05
CA LEU A 114 -3.99 13.65 -15.15
C LEU A 114 -5.28 14.47 -14.96
N ALA A 115 -5.88 14.90 -16.07
CA ALA A 115 -6.97 15.86 -16.10
C ALA A 115 -8.17 15.42 -15.27
N LYS A 116 -8.55 14.13 -15.31
CA LYS A 116 -9.66 13.61 -14.48
C LYS A 116 -9.43 13.84 -12.99
N HIS A 117 -8.27 13.47 -12.47
CA HIS A 117 -7.97 13.65 -11.05
C HIS A 117 -7.85 15.13 -10.69
N ARG A 118 -7.20 15.92 -11.55
CA ARG A 118 -7.07 17.37 -11.34
C ARG A 118 -8.41 18.10 -11.36
N ASN A 119 -9.31 17.73 -12.25
CA ASN A 119 -10.66 18.31 -12.31
C ASN A 119 -11.45 17.97 -11.06
N LYS A 120 -11.39 16.71 -10.58
CA LYS A 120 -11.97 16.32 -9.28
C LYS A 120 -11.42 17.15 -8.11
N MET A 121 -10.16 17.58 -8.19
CA MET A 121 -9.51 18.45 -7.19
C MET A 121 -9.75 19.95 -7.43
N GLY A 122 -10.55 20.35 -8.43
CA GLY A 122 -10.76 21.76 -8.78
C GLY A 122 -9.55 22.46 -9.41
N LYS A 123 -8.53 21.70 -9.83
CA LYS A 123 -7.27 22.21 -10.41
C LYS A 123 -7.23 22.18 -11.94
N ALA A 124 -8.29 21.72 -12.60
CA ALA A 124 -8.44 21.70 -14.05
C ALA A 124 -9.90 21.96 -14.43
N GLN A 125 -10.10 22.71 -15.51
CA GLN A 125 -11.44 23.10 -15.98
C GLN A 125 -12.25 21.94 -16.58
N SER A 126 -11.58 20.91 -17.10
CA SER A 126 -12.20 19.76 -17.74
C SER A 126 -11.48 18.46 -17.36
N PRO A 127 -12.19 17.32 -17.24
CA PRO A 127 -11.58 16.01 -17.05
C PRO A 127 -11.06 15.39 -18.36
N LEU A 128 -11.33 16.00 -19.52
CA LEU A 128 -10.96 15.47 -20.84
C LEU A 128 -9.44 15.43 -21.04
N CYS A 129 -8.99 14.44 -21.81
CA CYS A 129 -7.61 14.28 -22.20
C CYS A 129 -7.14 15.49 -23.03
N PRO A 130 -6.09 16.22 -22.58
CA PRO A 130 -5.62 17.40 -23.29
C PRO A 130 -5.02 17.06 -24.66
N LYS A 131 -4.60 15.81 -24.89
CA LYS A 131 -3.94 15.40 -26.14
C LYS A 131 -4.90 14.87 -27.20
N CYS A 132 -5.91 14.08 -26.84
CA CYS A 132 -6.88 13.56 -27.83
C CYS A 132 -8.27 14.20 -27.75
N GLN A 133 -8.67 14.79 -26.61
CA GLN A 133 -9.99 15.40 -26.39
C GLN A 133 -11.20 14.46 -26.55
N GLU A 134 -10.99 13.15 -26.69
CA GLU A 134 -12.06 12.18 -26.97
C GLU A 134 -12.64 11.50 -25.71
N ALA A 135 -11.89 11.48 -24.60
CA ALA A 135 -12.29 10.80 -23.38
C ALA A 135 -11.72 11.48 -22.12
N GLU A 136 -12.25 11.15 -20.95
CA GLU A 136 -11.66 11.55 -19.68
C GLU A 136 -10.25 11.00 -19.52
N GLU A 137 -9.32 11.82 -19.04
CA GLU A 137 -7.94 11.41 -18.82
C GLU A 137 -7.78 10.59 -17.53
N THR A 138 -8.25 9.35 -17.57
CA THR A 138 -7.93 8.35 -16.56
C THR A 138 -6.51 7.80 -16.78
N PRO A 139 -5.88 7.17 -15.78
CA PRO A 139 -4.64 6.43 -16.00
C PRO A 139 -4.79 5.32 -17.04
N GLN A 140 -5.93 4.64 -17.08
CA GLN A 140 -6.23 3.61 -18.07
C GLN A 140 -6.30 4.22 -19.47
N HIS A 141 -6.93 5.38 -19.63
CA HIS A 141 -6.93 6.08 -20.91
C HIS A 141 -5.50 6.47 -21.32
N TYR A 142 -4.81 7.21 -20.47
CA TYR A 142 -3.46 7.71 -20.73
C TYR A 142 -2.47 6.61 -21.15
N VAL A 143 -2.38 5.52 -20.41
CA VAL A 143 -1.42 4.44 -20.69
C VAL A 143 -1.99 3.42 -21.68
N GLY A 144 -3.27 3.09 -21.53
CA GLY A 144 -3.89 1.89 -22.09
C GLY A 144 -4.51 2.06 -23.46
N ASP A 145 -5.19 3.18 -23.75
CA ASP A 145 -6.00 3.28 -24.98
C ASP A 145 -5.94 4.64 -25.70
N CYS A 146 -5.39 5.69 -25.09
CA CYS A 146 -5.36 7.02 -25.69
C CYS A 146 -4.67 7.03 -27.06
N PRO A 147 -5.33 7.50 -28.14
CA PRO A 147 -4.76 7.46 -29.49
C PRO A 147 -3.54 8.35 -29.65
N ALA A 148 -3.47 9.47 -28.90
CA ALA A 148 -2.32 10.37 -28.91
C ALA A 148 -1.02 9.72 -28.43
N TYR A 149 -1.11 8.62 -27.66
CA TYR A 149 0.04 7.89 -27.13
C TYR A 149 0.27 6.53 -27.79
N LEU A 150 -0.42 6.23 -28.90
CA LEU A 150 -0.37 4.94 -29.59
C LEU A 150 1.05 4.50 -29.94
N ASN A 151 1.83 5.37 -30.59
CA ASN A 151 3.19 5.04 -31.02
C ASN A 151 4.13 4.76 -29.84
N THR A 152 3.99 5.53 -28.75
CA THR A 152 4.76 5.28 -27.52
C THR A 152 4.34 3.97 -26.87
N ARG A 153 3.04 3.66 -26.84
CA ARG A 153 2.49 2.41 -26.29
C ARG A 153 3.01 1.20 -27.06
N ILE A 154 2.98 1.24 -28.40
CA ILE A 154 3.54 0.18 -29.25
C ILE A 154 5.05 0.03 -29.01
N SER A 155 5.80 1.14 -28.99
CA SER A 155 7.25 1.10 -28.74
C SER A 155 7.60 0.50 -27.36
N GLN A 156 6.82 0.77 -26.32
CA GLN A 156 7.13 0.32 -24.96
C GLN A 156 6.59 -1.07 -24.64
N PHE A 157 5.37 -1.35 -25.07
CA PHE A 157 4.66 -2.56 -24.68
C PHE A 157 4.49 -3.56 -25.81
N GLY A 158 4.54 -3.13 -27.07
CA GLY A 158 4.29 -3.96 -28.25
C GLY A 158 2.81 -4.11 -28.61
N TYR A 159 1.93 -3.30 -28.01
CA TYR A 159 0.47 -3.40 -28.17
C TYR A 159 -0.16 -2.05 -28.48
N HIS A 160 -1.25 -2.07 -29.26
CA HIS A 160 -2.05 -0.89 -29.59
C HIS A 160 -2.94 -0.46 -28.42
N THR A 161 -3.37 -1.40 -27.58
CA THR A 161 -4.07 -1.18 -26.33
C THR A 161 -3.49 -2.07 -25.23
N ILE A 162 -3.63 -1.67 -23.96
CA ILE A 162 -3.21 -2.49 -22.82
C ILE A 162 -4.00 -2.16 -21.56
N GLU A 163 -4.35 -3.18 -20.78
CA GLU A 163 -4.93 -3.00 -19.45
C GLU A 163 -3.84 -2.72 -18.41
N LEU A 164 -4.03 -1.69 -17.58
CA LEU A 164 -3.08 -1.37 -16.50
C LEU A 164 -2.88 -2.55 -15.54
N SER A 165 -3.92 -3.36 -15.31
CA SER A 165 -3.80 -4.56 -14.47
C SER A 165 -2.81 -5.58 -15.03
N ASP A 166 -2.66 -5.66 -16.36
CA ASP A 166 -1.72 -6.60 -17.00
C ASP A 166 -0.28 -6.13 -16.90
N LEU A 167 -0.05 -4.81 -16.85
CA LEU A 167 1.29 -4.27 -16.58
C LEU A 167 1.76 -4.65 -15.19
N VAL A 168 0.90 -4.58 -14.18
CA VAL A 168 1.25 -4.96 -12.81
C VAL A 168 1.37 -6.48 -12.68
N LYS A 169 0.40 -7.25 -13.20
CA LYS A 169 0.41 -8.71 -13.14
C LYS A 169 1.69 -9.33 -13.71
N ASN A 170 2.24 -8.73 -14.76
CA ASN A 170 3.44 -9.20 -15.44
C ASN A 170 4.72 -8.42 -15.06
N ASP A 171 4.68 -7.67 -13.95
CA ASP A 171 5.80 -6.85 -13.43
C ASP A 171 6.50 -5.99 -14.50
N ARG A 172 5.71 -5.32 -15.34
CA ARG A 172 6.21 -4.42 -16.42
C ARG A 172 6.46 -2.99 -15.92
N ILE A 173 6.83 -2.83 -14.65
CA ILE A 173 6.99 -1.53 -13.99
C ILE A 173 8.07 -0.65 -14.65
N PHE A 174 9.18 -1.24 -15.09
CA PHE A 174 10.22 -0.47 -15.78
C PHE A 174 9.76 0.03 -17.15
N LYS A 175 8.95 -0.75 -17.86
CA LYS A 175 8.35 -0.34 -19.14
C LYS A 175 7.31 0.77 -18.92
N LEU A 176 6.51 0.66 -17.87
CA LEU A 176 5.58 1.73 -17.45
C LEU A 176 6.34 3.03 -17.12
N ALA A 177 7.40 2.93 -16.31
CA ALA A 177 8.23 4.09 -15.98
C ALA A 177 8.86 4.73 -17.22
N SER A 178 9.32 3.91 -18.19
CA SER A 178 9.85 4.42 -19.46
C SER A 178 8.78 5.09 -20.32
N PHE A 179 7.59 4.49 -20.43
CA PHE A 179 6.44 5.10 -21.11
C PHE A 179 6.11 6.47 -20.52
N VAL A 180 5.94 6.55 -19.20
CA VAL A 180 5.57 7.80 -18.53
C VAL A 180 6.64 8.87 -18.75
N HIS A 181 7.91 8.51 -18.58
CA HIS A 181 9.03 9.41 -18.83
C HIS A 181 9.10 9.91 -20.29
N LYS A 182 8.87 9.03 -21.28
CA LYS A 182 8.91 9.40 -22.70
C LYS A 182 7.79 10.36 -23.09
N THR A 183 6.59 10.14 -22.57
CA THR A 183 5.44 11.00 -22.89
C THR A 183 5.51 12.37 -22.21
N LYS A 184 6.30 12.51 -21.13
CA LYS A 184 6.40 13.70 -20.28
C LYS A 184 5.05 14.22 -19.75
N ARG A 185 3.99 13.43 -19.86
CA ARG A 185 2.63 13.91 -19.56
C ARG A 185 2.47 14.29 -18.10
N LEU A 186 3.08 13.53 -17.18
CA LEU A 186 2.99 13.80 -15.73
C LEU A 186 3.96 14.88 -15.24
N ASP A 187 4.84 15.40 -16.11
CA ASP A 187 5.76 16.51 -15.78
C ASP A 187 5.11 17.87 -16.02
N GLU A 188 4.01 17.90 -16.78
CA GLU A 188 3.19 19.08 -16.92
C GLU A 188 2.54 19.34 -15.54
N TYR A 189 2.70 20.58 -15.02
CA TYR A 189 2.14 21.15 -13.78
C TYR A 189 2.87 20.86 -12.46
#